data_AF-A0A1Q5EPS5-F1
#
_entry.id   AF-A0A1Q5EPS5-F1
#
_cell.length_a   1.000
_cell.length_b   1.000
_cell.length_c   1.000
_cell.angle_alpha   90.00
_cell.angle_beta   90.00
_cell.angle_gamma   90.00
#
_symmetry.space_group_name_H-M   'P 1'
#
loop_
_entity.id
_entity.type
_entity.pdbx_description
1 polymer ?
#
loop_
_entity_poly.entity_id
_entity_poly.type
_entity_poly.pdbx_seq_one_letter_code
_entity_poly.pdbx_strand_id
1 'polypeptide(L)'
;MRHIRSAPALAAATALSAAFLATAFLASCGTDGPPPRVPMPSNVPTSPQFADSDAVVAALGRAGIPCLVTLHTAPEGASTTECTATLDGRTFQYEVAVFDLERFSRDEIGNAIATGRTVHHQTFVAAGNWHVAAIDPEYAPRIAQALGGVVLPGDELKIPDYPLPAIPSSPRFDSVESLAAALDSAVGCEDHDADPGGSLTCRTGSRVGHSPNCAVLRLHPSDADRDHYLREAISHPAIPAYLATGANWSVNLCDYGLADRVAADLGGVVVSYDGN
;
A
#
# COMPACT_ATOMS: atom_id res chain seq x y z
N MET A 1 34.27 23.77 55.67
CA MET A 1 33.78 24.22 54.34
C MET A 1 32.84 23.13 53.84
N ARG A 2 31.56 23.19 54.25
CA ARG A 2 30.41 23.73 53.49
C ARG A 2 30.17 23.03 52.15
N HIS A 3 29.05 22.30 52.14
CA HIS A 3 28.26 21.73 51.04
C HIS A 3 28.26 22.53 49.74
N ILE A 4 28.00 21.84 48.61
CA ILE A 4 26.75 21.94 47.85
C ILE A 4 26.61 20.71 46.92
N ARG A 5 25.46 20.04 47.03
CA ARG A 5 24.91 19.02 46.11
C ARG A 5 24.49 19.70 44.80
N SER A 6 24.54 18.99 43.67
CA SER A 6 23.59 19.16 42.55
C SER A 6 23.67 17.98 41.57
N ALA A 7 22.72 17.05 41.69
CA ALA A 7 21.97 16.53 40.54
C ALA A 7 20.64 17.35 40.51
N PRO A 8 19.74 17.30 39.49
CA PRO A 8 19.63 16.39 38.33
C PRO A 8 19.21 17.09 36.99
N ALA A 9 19.10 16.34 35.89
CA ALA A 9 18.13 16.60 34.79
C ALA A 9 18.00 15.34 33.90
N LEU A 10 17.10 14.42 34.26
CA LEU A 10 15.94 14.02 33.44
C LEU A 10 15.82 14.70 32.06
N ALA A 11 15.92 13.88 31.01
CA ALA A 11 15.21 14.01 29.73
C ALA A 11 14.77 12.59 29.35
N ALA A 12 13.59 12.15 29.77
CA ALA A 12 12.35 12.23 28.99
C ALA A 12 12.47 11.49 27.64
N ALA A 13 12.44 10.16 27.68
CA ALA A 13 12.09 9.36 26.52
C ALA A 13 10.58 9.49 26.33
N THR A 14 10.18 10.24 25.31
CA THR A 14 8.80 10.34 24.84
C THR A 14 8.36 9.00 24.27
N ALA A 15 7.51 8.29 25.03
CA ALA A 15 6.64 7.27 24.52
C ALA A 15 5.61 7.93 23.58
N LEU A 16 5.67 7.64 22.28
CA LEU A 16 4.58 7.97 21.37
C LEU A 16 3.50 6.88 21.47
N SER A 17 2.57 7.17 22.37
CA SER A 17 1.11 7.05 22.23
C SER A 17 0.56 5.93 21.33
N ALA A 18 0.17 4.85 22.00
CA ALA A 18 -1.07 4.15 21.67
C ALA A 18 -2.26 5.09 21.90
N ALA A 19 -2.99 5.46 20.86
CA ALA A 19 -4.34 6.01 20.95
C ALA A 19 -4.98 6.10 19.56
N PHE A 20 -5.84 5.14 19.21
CA PHE A 20 -7.00 5.42 18.37
C PHE A 20 -8.19 4.59 18.87
N LEU A 21 -8.72 5.04 20.01
CA LEU A 21 -10.13 4.84 20.33
C LEU A 21 -10.74 6.21 20.61
N ALA A 22 -11.75 6.52 19.80
CA ALA A 22 -12.86 7.43 20.05
C ALA A 22 -12.51 8.90 20.40
N THR A 23 -12.64 9.78 19.41
CA THR A 23 -13.12 11.14 19.63
C THR A 23 -14.46 11.34 18.93
N ALA A 24 -15.46 11.48 19.80
CA ALA A 24 -16.82 11.90 19.51
C ALA A 24 -16.86 13.20 18.69
N PHE A 25 -17.58 13.17 17.56
CA PHE A 25 -18.21 14.37 17.02
C PHE A 25 -19.52 14.60 17.77
N LEU A 26 -19.53 15.60 18.66
CA LEU A 26 -20.75 16.23 19.12
C LEU A 26 -21.04 17.44 18.21
N ALA A 27 -22.03 17.31 17.32
CA ALA A 27 -23.02 18.36 16.99
C ALA A 27 -23.88 17.96 15.78
N SER A 28 -24.99 17.25 16.05
CA SER A 28 -26.33 17.48 15.46
C SER A 28 -27.20 16.27 15.81
N CYS A 29 -28.32 16.52 16.50
CA CYS A 29 -29.30 15.50 16.86
C CYS A 29 -30.01 14.97 15.60
N GLY A 30 -29.47 13.92 15.00
CA GLY A 30 -30.22 12.98 14.18
C GLY A 30 -30.37 11.68 14.96
N THR A 31 -31.61 11.26 15.22
CA THR A 31 -31.95 9.97 15.83
C THR A 31 -31.76 8.83 14.84
N ASP A 32 -30.61 8.75 14.21
CA ASP A 32 -30.24 7.59 13.42
C ASP A 32 -29.42 6.70 14.33
N GLY A 33 -29.98 5.52 14.65
CA GLY A 33 -29.24 4.48 15.36
C GLY A 33 -27.96 4.10 14.61
N PRO A 34 -27.15 3.18 15.14
CA PRO A 34 -26.00 2.67 14.42
C PRO A 34 -26.43 2.29 12.99
N PRO A 35 -25.67 2.66 11.95
CA PRO A 35 -26.01 2.30 10.59
C PRO A 35 -26.31 0.80 10.53
N PRO A 36 -27.32 0.38 9.76
CA PRO A 36 -27.70 -1.03 9.69
C PRO A 36 -26.49 -1.87 9.31
N ARG A 37 -26.23 -2.91 10.10
CA ARG A 37 -25.09 -3.83 9.85
C ARG A 37 -25.20 -4.38 8.44
N VAL A 38 -24.12 -4.30 7.68
CA VAL A 38 -24.05 -4.94 6.35
C VAL A 38 -23.84 -6.44 6.57
N PRO A 39 -24.80 -7.31 6.19
CA PRO A 39 -24.65 -8.74 6.39
C PRO A 39 -23.51 -9.27 5.53
N MET A 40 -22.88 -10.35 6.00
CA MET A 40 -21.91 -11.08 5.18
C MET A 40 -22.58 -11.51 3.86
N PRO A 41 -21.98 -11.25 2.69
CA PRO A 41 -22.56 -11.68 1.41
C PRO A 41 -22.83 -13.19 1.40
N SER A 42 -23.98 -13.60 0.88
CA SER A 42 -24.46 -14.99 0.96
C SER A 42 -23.60 -15.99 0.19
N ASN A 43 -22.79 -15.52 -0.77
CA ASN A 43 -21.82 -16.31 -1.49
C ASN A 43 -20.53 -16.57 -0.69
N VAL A 44 -20.32 -15.90 0.45
CA VAL A 44 -19.15 -16.13 1.31
C VAL A 44 -19.33 -17.42 2.11
N PRO A 45 -18.47 -18.44 1.89
CA PRO A 45 -18.56 -19.71 2.59
C PRO A 45 -18.45 -19.54 4.12
N THR A 46 -19.02 -20.47 4.86
CA THR A 46 -18.86 -20.54 6.33
C THR A 46 -17.62 -21.30 6.78
N SER A 47 -16.82 -21.79 5.83
CA SER A 47 -15.59 -22.55 6.03
C SER A 47 -14.63 -22.32 4.84
N PRO A 48 -13.32 -22.55 4.99
CA PRO A 48 -12.63 -22.95 6.21
C PRO A 48 -12.59 -21.83 7.26
N GLN A 49 -12.43 -22.22 8.52
CA GLN A 49 -12.14 -21.31 9.63
C GLN A 49 -10.70 -21.52 10.09
N PHE A 50 -10.07 -20.46 10.57
CA PHE A 50 -8.71 -20.49 11.10
C PHE A 50 -8.68 -19.97 12.53
N ALA A 51 -7.72 -20.45 13.32
CA ALA A 51 -7.58 -20.03 14.71
C ALA A 51 -7.12 -18.56 14.81
N ASP A 52 -6.19 -18.17 13.94
CA ASP A 52 -5.54 -16.86 13.93
C ASP A 52 -4.97 -16.54 12.54
N SER A 53 -4.41 -15.33 12.38
CA SER A 53 -3.83 -14.90 11.11
C SER A 53 -2.57 -15.70 10.73
N ASP A 54 -1.81 -16.22 11.71
CA ASP A 54 -0.64 -17.08 11.45
C ASP A 54 -1.04 -18.39 10.76
N ALA A 55 -2.18 -18.97 11.14
CA ALA A 55 -2.70 -20.19 10.52
C ALA A 55 -3.11 -19.96 9.06
N VAL A 56 -3.66 -18.78 8.73
CA VAL A 56 -3.95 -18.37 7.34
C VAL A 56 -2.64 -18.15 6.57
N VAL A 57 -1.67 -17.44 7.14
CA VAL A 57 -0.35 -17.22 6.54
C VAL A 57 0.35 -18.55 6.24
N ALA A 58 0.30 -19.50 7.18
CA ALA A 58 0.85 -20.84 6.97
C ALA A 58 0.12 -21.61 5.86
N ALA A 59 -1.20 -21.43 5.71
CA ALA A 59 -1.98 -22.02 4.62
C ALA A 59 -1.61 -21.43 3.25
N LEU A 60 -1.48 -20.10 3.17
CA LEU A 60 -0.97 -19.40 1.98
C LEU A 60 0.44 -19.86 1.61
N GLY A 61 1.33 -19.98 2.60
CA GLY A 61 2.71 -20.47 2.39
C GLY A 61 2.75 -21.89 1.81
N ARG A 62 1.90 -22.80 2.29
CA ARG A 62 1.76 -24.16 1.72
C ARG A 62 1.23 -24.15 0.29
N ALA A 63 0.44 -23.15 -0.08
CA ALA A 63 -0.06 -22.94 -1.44
C ALA A 63 0.93 -22.17 -2.33
N GLY A 64 2.13 -21.88 -1.83
CA GLY A 64 3.17 -21.18 -2.58
C GLY A 64 2.98 -19.67 -2.65
N ILE A 65 2.24 -19.06 -1.72
CA ILE A 65 2.13 -17.61 -1.53
C ILE A 65 2.89 -17.26 -0.24
N PRO A 66 4.18 -16.85 -0.33
CA PRO A 66 4.98 -16.55 0.86
C PRO A 66 4.49 -15.26 1.52
N CYS A 67 4.70 -15.13 2.83
CA CYS A 67 4.47 -13.90 3.57
C CYS A 67 5.77 -13.46 4.24
N LEU A 68 6.30 -12.31 3.83
CA LEU A 68 7.19 -11.52 4.65
C LEU A 68 6.32 -10.62 5.54
N VAL A 69 6.22 -10.98 6.81
CA VAL A 69 5.39 -10.24 7.78
C VAL A 69 5.98 -8.85 8.00
N THR A 70 5.18 -7.81 7.74
CA THR A 70 5.54 -6.40 7.97
C THR A 70 4.95 -5.88 9.27
N LEU A 71 3.75 -6.35 9.63
CA LEU A 71 3.07 -6.01 10.88
C LEU A 71 2.23 -7.20 11.35
N HIS A 72 2.19 -7.40 12.67
CA HIS A 72 1.30 -8.38 13.29
C HIS A 72 0.63 -7.74 14.51
N THR A 73 -0.70 -7.89 14.60
CA THR A 73 -1.45 -7.44 15.78
C THR A 73 -2.46 -8.50 16.21
N ALA A 74 -2.68 -8.63 17.51
CA ALA A 74 -3.63 -9.58 18.08
C ALA A 74 -4.47 -8.91 19.18
N PRO A 75 -5.37 -7.98 18.82
CA PRO A 75 -6.33 -7.43 19.77
C PRO A 75 -7.30 -8.51 20.28
N GLU A 76 -8.01 -8.24 21.36
CA GLU A 76 -8.85 -9.24 22.01
C GLU A 76 -9.94 -9.80 21.08
N GLY A 77 -9.81 -11.07 20.68
CA GLY A 77 -10.76 -11.75 19.78
C GLY A 77 -10.52 -11.55 18.29
N ALA A 78 -9.42 -10.91 17.88
CA ALA A 78 -9.04 -10.84 16.47
C ALA A 78 -7.52 -10.90 16.30
N SER A 79 -7.07 -11.32 15.13
CA SER A 79 -5.66 -11.36 14.77
C SER A 79 -5.49 -10.85 13.35
N THR A 80 -4.56 -9.91 13.15
CA THR A 80 -4.21 -9.38 11.84
C THR A 80 -2.72 -9.54 11.55
N THR A 81 -2.42 -9.80 10.29
CA THR A 81 -1.04 -9.87 9.78
C THR A 81 -0.98 -9.18 8.42
N GLU A 82 -0.11 -8.19 8.31
CA GLU A 82 0.25 -7.58 7.03
C GLU A 82 1.43 -8.34 6.42
N CYS A 83 1.30 -8.66 5.14
CA CYS A 83 2.26 -9.46 4.40
C CYS A 83 2.70 -8.74 3.13
N THR A 84 4.00 -8.83 2.87
CA THR A 84 4.54 -8.64 1.53
C THR A 84 4.90 -9.99 0.93
N ALA A 85 4.52 -10.24 -0.32
CA ALA A 85 4.77 -11.49 -1.02
C ALA A 85 5.43 -11.23 -2.37
N THR A 86 6.40 -12.06 -2.74
CA THR A 86 6.99 -12.05 -4.08
C THR A 86 6.59 -13.33 -4.82
N LEU A 87 5.91 -13.18 -5.95
CA LEU A 87 5.54 -14.27 -6.85
C LEU A 87 5.97 -13.91 -8.27
N ASP A 88 6.64 -14.84 -8.94
CA ASP A 88 7.02 -14.68 -10.35
C ASP A 88 7.81 -13.37 -10.61
N GLY A 89 8.61 -12.93 -9.63
CA GLY A 89 9.40 -11.71 -9.69
C GLY A 89 8.63 -10.41 -9.38
N ARG A 90 7.35 -10.50 -9.06
CA ARG A 90 6.48 -9.37 -8.70
C ARG A 90 6.18 -9.39 -7.22
N THR A 91 6.35 -8.24 -6.57
CA THR A 91 6.00 -8.09 -5.15
C THR A 91 4.62 -7.45 -5.02
N PHE A 92 3.80 -7.98 -4.12
CA PHE A 92 2.47 -7.47 -3.82
C PHE A 92 2.19 -7.52 -2.32
N GLN A 93 1.20 -6.74 -1.87
CA GLN A 93 0.82 -6.65 -0.47
C GLN A 93 -0.58 -7.21 -0.21
N TYR A 94 -0.76 -7.79 0.97
CA TYR A 94 -2.07 -8.17 1.47
C TYR A 94 -2.13 -8.15 2.99
N GLU A 95 -3.32 -7.92 3.52
CA GLU A 95 -3.59 -7.99 4.96
C GLU A 95 -4.53 -9.15 5.25
N VAL A 96 -4.15 -9.99 6.21
CA VAL A 96 -4.97 -11.08 6.73
C VAL A 96 -5.64 -10.59 8.01
N ALA A 97 -6.95 -10.83 8.17
CA ALA A 97 -7.62 -10.71 9.46
C ALA A 97 -8.44 -11.98 9.77
N VAL A 98 -8.39 -12.41 11.03
CA VAL A 98 -9.12 -13.56 11.56
C VAL A 98 -9.83 -13.15 12.83
N PHE A 99 -11.08 -13.58 12.99
CA PHE A 99 -11.96 -13.16 14.08
C PHE A 99 -12.44 -14.35 14.90
N ASP A 100 -12.50 -14.19 16.22
CA ASP A 100 -13.13 -15.13 17.14
C ASP A 100 -14.65 -14.99 17.03
N LEU A 101 -15.32 -16.06 16.59
CA LEU A 101 -16.77 -16.05 16.39
C LEU A 101 -17.59 -16.05 17.69
N GLU A 102 -16.96 -16.28 18.85
CA GLU A 102 -17.62 -16.06 20.15
C GLU A 102 -17.77 -14.57 20.48
N ARG A 103 -16.96 -13.71 19.83
CA ARG A 103 -16.90 -12.27 20.07
C ARG A 103 -17.41 -11.45 18.90
N PHE A 104 -17.19 -11.93 17.68
CA PHE A 104 -17.55 -11.25 16.44
C PHE A 104 -18.54 -12.10 15.64
N SER A 105 -19.72 -11.55 15.43
CA SER A 105 -20.70 -12.14 14.52
C SER A 105 -20.22 -12.08 13.07
N ARG A 106 -20.72 -12.98 12.22
CA ARG A 106 -20.43 -12.93 10.77
C ARG A 106 -20.84 -11.60 10.15
N ASP A 107 -21.89 -10.95 10.64
CA ASP A 107 -22.33 -9.65 10.13
C ASP A 107 -21.37 -8.52 10.53
N GLU A 108 -20.66 -8.62 11.66
CA GLU A 108 -19.60 -7.67 12.01
C GLU A 108 -18.40 -7.82 11.07
N ILE A 109 -18.04 -9.06 10.71
CA ILE A 109 -17.02 -9.31 9.67
C ILE A 109 -17.50 -8.78 8.31
N GLY A 110 -18.77 -9.01 7.97
CA GLY A 110 -19.40 -8.49 6.75
C GLY A 110 -19.36 -6.96 6.69
N ASN A 111 -19.58 -6.29 7.81
CA ASN A 111 -19.50 -4.85 7.93
C ASN A 111 -18.07 -4.30 7.74
N ALA A 112 -17.07 -5.00 8.28
CA ALA A 112 -15.66 -4.66 8.07
C ALA A 112 -15.28 -4.76 6.58
N ILE A 113 -15.68 -5.85 5.91
CA ILE A 113 -15.48 -6.02 4.46
C ILE A 113 -16.20 -4.93 3.67
N ALA A 114 -17.47 -4.64 3.98
CA ALA A 114 -18.25 -3.62 3.29
C ALA A 114 -17.61 -2.23 3.43
N THR A 115 -17.10 -1.91 4.62
CA THR A 115 -16.35 -0.68 4.88
C THR A 115 -15.07 -0.64 4.06
N GLY A 116 -14.26 -1.71 4.05
CA GLY A 116 -13.03 -1.74 3.26
C GLY A 116 -13.26 -1.59 1.76
N ARG A 117 -14.31 -2.23 1.23
CA ARG A 117 -14.69 -2.14 -0.19
C ARG A 117 -15.14 -0.74 -0.61
N THR A 118 -15.73 0.04 0.30
CA THR A 118 -16.33 1.34 -0.02
C THR A 118 -15.44 2.52 0.36
N VAL A 119 -14.72 2.43 1.48
CA VAL A 119 -13.84 3.49 2.00
C VAL A 119 -12.43 3.37 1.44
N HIS A 120 -11.92 2.15 1.30
CA HIS A 120 -10.55 1.89 0.84
C HIS A 120 -10.53 1.32 -0.58
N HIS A 121 -11.69 1.11 -1.21
CA HIS A 121 -11.82 0.57 -2.56
C HIS A 121 -11.09 -0.78 -2.76
N GLN A 122 -10.90 -1.54 -1.69
CA GLN A 122 -10.10 -2.76 -1.71
C GLN A 122 -10.91 -3.98 -2.15
N THR A 123 -10.25 -4.89 -2.87
CA THR A 123 -10.76 -6.24 -3.11
C THR A 123 -10.48 -7.13 -1.90
N PHE A 124 -11.49 -7.92 -1.51
CA PHE A 124 -11.38 -8.88 -0.40
C PHE A 124 -11.50 -10.31 -0.89
N VAL A 125 -10.82 -11.23 -0.22
CA VAL A 125 -11.08 -12.66 -0.26
C VAL A 125 -11.61 -13.08 1.10
N ALA A 126 -12.75 -13.75 1.17
CA ALA A 126 -13.35 -14.11 2.45
C ALA A 126 -13.90 -15.53 2.48
N ALA A 127 -13.83 -16.15 3.65
CA ALA A 127 -14.54 -17.37 4.04
C ALA A 127 -14.53 -17.51 5.57
N GLY A 128 -15.41 -18.35 6.11
CA GLY A 128 -15.41 -18.70 7.53
C GLY A 128 -15.40 -17.48 8.45
N ASN A 129 -14.35 -17.37 9.26
CA ASN A 129 -14.13 -16.31 10.24
C ASN A 129 -12.98 -15.36 9.86
N TRP A 130 -12.61 -15.30 8.58
CA TRP A 130 -11.44 -14.55 8.13
C TRP A 130 -11.71 -13.80 6.82
N HIS A 131 -10.89 -12.80 6.57
CA HIS A 131 -10.77 -12.17 5.26
C HIS A 131 -9.31 -11.81 4.96
N VAL A 132 -9.00 -11.68 3.68
CA VAL A 132 -7.76 -11.11 3.17
C VAL A 132 -8.10 -9.88 2.36
N ALA A 133 -7.62 -8.70 2.75
CA ALA A 133 -7.63 -7.52 1.89
C ALA A 133 -6.46 -7.63 0.92
N ALA A 134 -6.77 -7.80 -0.37
CA ALA A 134 -5.78 -7.83 -1.44
C ALA A 134 -5.55 -6.40 -1.90
N ILE A 135 -4.38 -5.83 -1.54
CA ILE A 135 -3.99 -4.49 -1.99
C ILE A 135 -3.82 -4.48 -3.51
N ASP A 136 -3.27 -5.57 -4.04
CA ASP A 136 -3.14 -5.84 -5.47
C ASP A 136 -4.25 -6.84 -5.93
N PRO A 137 -5.34 -6.37 -6.55
CA PRO A 137 -6.54 -7.18 -6.79
C PRO A 137 -6.33 -8.37 -7.72
N GLU A 138 -5.35 -8.30 -8.61
CA GLU A 138 -5.00 -9.37 -9.55
C GLU A 138 -4.58 -10.67 -8.84
N TYR A 139 -4.11 -10.60 -7.60
CA TYR A 139 -3.73 -11.77 -6.80
C TYR A 139 -4.90 -12.37 -6.00
N ALA A 140 -6.03 -11.66 -5.87
CA ALA A 140 -7.19 -12.13 -5.11
C ALA A 140 -7.74 -13.49 -5.59
N PRO A 141 -7.86 -13.78 -6.91
CA PRO A 141 -8.28 -15.10 -7.38
C PRO A 141 -7.35 -16.23 -6.92
N ARG A 142 -6.04 -15.99 -6.88
CA ARG A 142 -5.04 -16.98 -6.44
C ARG A 142 -5.12 -17.22 -4.94
N ILE A 143 -5.32 -16.17 -4.15
CA ILE A 143 -5.56 -16.25 -2.70
C ILE A 143 -6.86 -17.02 -2.41
N ALA A 144 -7.95 -16.72 -3.15
CA ALA A 144 -9.23 -17.42 -3.02
C ALA A 144 -9.11 -18.91 -3.34
N GLN A 145 -8.39 -19.26 -4.41
CA GLN A 145 -8.11 -20.65 -4.76
C GLN A 145 -7.29 -21.36 -3.67
N ALA A 146 -6.26 -20.70 -3.12
CA ALA A 146 -5.39 -21.27 -2.09
C ALA A 146 -6.12 -21.55 -0.77
N LEU A 147 -7.06 -20.68 -0.38
CA LEU A 147 -7.72 -20.72 0.91
C LEU A 147 -9.17 -21.24 0.87
N GLY A 148 -9.72 -21.50 -0.32
CA GLY A 148 -11.12 -21.88 -0.48
C GLY A 148 -12.10 -20.74 -0.16
N GLY A 149 -11.68 -19.49 -0.38
CA GLY A 149 -12.50 -18.30 -0.20
C GLY A 149 -13.22 -17.87 -1.47
N VAL A 150 -13.97 -16.78 -1.38
CA VAL A 150 -14.55 -16.08 -2.54
C VAL A 150 -14.00 -14.68 -2.68
N VAL A 151 -13.80 -14.23 -3.91
CA VAL A 151 -13.42 -12.85 -4.22
C VAL A 151 -14.64 -11.96 -4.13
N LEU A 152 -14.52 -10.89 -3.36
CA LEU A 152 -15.48 -9.81 -3.20
C LEU A 152 -14.82 -8.54 -3.77
N PRO A 153 -15.12 -8.20 -5.03
CA PRO A 153 -14.45 -7.09 -5.70
C PRO A 153 -14.70 -5.78 -4.97
N GLY A 154 -13.65 -4.97 -4.78
CA GLY A 154 -13.80 -3.60 -4.31
C GLY A 154 -14.54 -2.73 -5.32
N ASP A 155 -14.93 -1.53 -4.91
CA ASP A 155 -15.30 -0.46 -5.85
C ASP A 155 -14.02 0.26 -6.29
N GLU A 156 -13.02 -0.51 -6.74
CA GLU A 156 -11.74 -0.01 -7.21
C GLU A 156 -11.96 1.15 -8.17
N LEU A 157 -11.21 2.23 -7.99
CA LEU A 157 -11.19 3.29 -8.98
C LEU A 157 -10.86 2.63 -10.31
N LYS A 158 -11.84 2.61 -11.21
CA LYS A 158 -11.63 2.10 -12.56
C LYS A 158 -10.48 2.89 -13.13
N ILE A 159 -9.31 2.25 -13.23
CA ILE A 159 -8.13 2.83 -13.85
C ILE A 159 -8.56 3.21 -15.27
N PRO A 160 -8.69 4.49 -15.58
CA PRO A 160 -9.17 4.88 -16.89
C PRO A 160 -8.13 4.46 -17.92
N ASP A 161 -8.58 3.92 -19.05
CA ASP A 161 -7.68 3.58 -20.15
C ASP A 161 -7.33 4.85 -20.95
N TYR A 162 -6.79 5.84 -20.26
CA TYR A 162 -6.28 7.04 -20.91
C TYR A 162 -5.07 6.66 -21.76
N PRO A 163 -4.94 7.25 -22.96
CA PRO A 163 -3.75 7.06 -23.76
C PRO A 163 -2.54 7.66 -23.02
N LEU A 164 -1.56 6.81 -22.74
CA LEU A 164 -0.25 7.28 -22.27
C LEU A 164 0.51 7.94 -23.44
N PRO A 165 1.42 8.89 -23.18
CA PRO A 165 2.32 9.40 -24.21
C PRO A 165 3.15 8.26 -24.82
N ALA A 166 3.80 8.52 -25.96
CA ALA A 166 4.74 7.57 -26.53
C ALA A 166 5.95 7.42 -25.59
N ILE A 167 6.02 6.33 -24.83
CA ILE A 167 7.11 6.06 -23.89
C ILE A 167 8.30 5.45 -24.66
N PRO A 168 9.50 6.04 -24.57
CA PRO A 168 10.69 5.50 -25.22
C PRO A 168 11.01 4.08 -24.74
N SER A 169 11.44 3.19 -25.63
CA SER A 169 11.84 1.81 -25.27
C SER A 169 13.26 1.71 -24.67
N SER A 170 13.95 2.84 -24.50
CA SER A 170 15.30 2.96 -23.93
C SER A 170 15.48 4.33 -23.26
N PRO A 171 16.33 4.47 -22.22
CA PRO A 171 17.20 3.43 -21.65
C PRO A 171 16.44 2.47 -20.73
N ARG A 172 16.95 1.23 -20.63
CA ARG A 172 16.53 0.25 -19.62
C ARG A 172 17.56 0.21 -18.50
N PHE A 173 17.11 0.01 -17.28
CA PHE A 173 17.95 -0.17 -16.10
C PHE A 173 17.85 -1.60 -15.60
N ASP A 174 18.98 -2.18 -15.21
CA ASP A 174 19.05 -3.56 -14.74
C ASP A 174 18.69 -3.70 -13.25
N SER A 175 18.81 -2.61 -12.50
CA SER A 175 18.46 -2.56 -11.07
C SER A 175 17.96 -1.18 -10.64
N VAL A 176 17.19 -1.13 -9.56
CA VAL A 176 16.67 0.13 -9.01
C VAL A 176 17.82 1.04 -8.54
N GLU A 177 18.94 0.47 -8.07
CA GLU A 177 20.15 1.22 -7.69
C GLU A 177 20.81 1.88 -8.91
N SER A 178 20.81 1.22 -10.07
CA SER A 178 21.32 1.83 -11.31
C SER A 178 20.45 3.01 -11.78
N LEU A 179 19.13 2.91 -11.58
CA LEU A 179 18.21 4.01 -11.79
C LEU A 179 18.42 5.13 -10.76
N ALA A 180 18.62 4.80 -9.49
CA ALA A 180 18.90 5.77 -8.42
C ALA A 180 20.19 6.54 -8.67
N ALA A 181 21.25 5.89 -9.18
CA ALA A 181 22.49 6.55 -9.56
C ALA A 181 22.31 7.52 -10.75
N ALA A 182 21.48 7.15 -11.72
CA ALA A 182 21.13 8.04 -12.83
C ALA A 182 20.32 9.26 -12.34
N LEU A 183 19.33 9.03 -11.46
CA LEU A 183 18.54 10.10 -10.84
C LEU A 183 19.41 11.03 -9.99
N ASP A 184 20.35 10.47 -9.21
CA ASP A 184 21.29 11.22 -8.40
C ASP A 184 22.13 12.19 -9.25
N SER A 185 22.55 11.74 -10.43
CA SER A 185 23.31 12.56 -11.38
C SER A 185 22.47 13.70 -11.98
N ALA A 186 21.17 13.49 -12.19
CA ALA A 186 20.27 14.48 -12.78
C ALA A 186 19.82 15.55 -11.78
N VAL A 187 19.29 15.13 -10.62
CA VAL A 187 18.62 16.02 -9.65
C VAL A 187 18.96 15.72 -8.18
N GLY A 188 19.87 14.79 -7.92
CA GLY A 188 20.17 14.28 -6.58
C GLY A 188 19.20 13.19 -6.14
N CYS A 189 19.70 12.21 -5.39
CA CYS A 189 18.92 11.12 -4.80
C CYS A 189 19.68 10.65 -3.56
N GLU A 190 19.39 11.26 -2.41
CA GLU A 190 20.01 11.02 -1.10
C GLU A 190 19.11 10.15 -0.20
N ASP A 191 19.63 9.64 0.91
CA ASP A 191 18.86 8.86 1.91
C ASP A 191 18.05 7.71 1.30
N HIS A 192 18.74 6.78 0.64
CA HIS A 192 18.09 5.64 0.00
C HIS A 192 17.40 4.76 1.04
N ASP A 193 16.11 4.52 0.84
CA ASP A 193 15.36 3.51 1.56
C ASP A 193 14.71 2.55 0.56
N ALA A 194 15.11 1.28 0.61
CA ALA A 194 14.64 0.26 -0.31
C ALA A 194 13.41 -0.44 0.28
N ASP A 195 12.31 -0.41 -0.47
CA ASP A 195 11.11 -1.12 -0.07
C ASP A 195 11.21 -2.60 -0.46
N PRO A 196 10.66 -3.51 0.36
CA PRO A 196 10.46 -4.91 -0.01
C PRO A 196 9.71 -5.11 -1.34
N GLY A 197 8.96 -4.09 -1.77
CA GLY A 197 8.23 -3.99 -3.04
C GLY A 197 9.10 -3.88 -4.30
N GLY A 198 10.42 -3.83 -4.18
CA GLY A 198 11.30 -3.56 -5.32
C GLY A 198 11.24 -2.11 -5.81
N SER A 199 10.84 -1.20 -4.91
CA SER A 199 10.99 0.26 -5.08
C SER A 199 12.10 0.80 -4.20
N LEU A 200 12.62 1.98 -4.56
CA LEU A 200 13.55 2.73 -3.75
C LEU A 200 13.00 4.13 -3.58
N THR A 201 13.01 4.63 -2.36
CA THR A 201 12.71 6.03 -2.08
C THR A 201 14.00 6.80 -1.82
N CYS A 202 14.03 8.05 -2.24
CA CYS A 202 15.15 8.93 -1.96
C CYS A 202 14.73 10.40 -1.96
N ARG A 203 15.64 11.24 -1.45
CA ARG A 203 15.48 12.68 -1.34
C ARG A 203 16.16 13.39 -2.53
N THR A 204 15.38 14.15 -3.30
CA THR A 204 15.80 14.83 -4.54
C THR A 204 15.77 16.35 -4.40
N GLY A 205 16.31 17.08 -5.38
CA GLY A 205 16.18 18.55 -5.48
C GLY A 205 17.32 19.34 -4.81
N SER A 206 18.01 18.75 -3.84
CA SER A 206 19.12 19.39 -3.10
C SER A 206 20.23 19.91 -4.02
N ARG A 207 20.57 19.14 -5.07
CA ARG A 207 21.66 19.47 -6.01
C ARG A 207 21.33 20.57 -7.01
N VAL A 208 20.05 20.89 -7.16
CA VAL A 208 19.56 21.84 -8.16
C VAL A 208 18.96 23.10 -7.51
N GLY A 209 19.17 23.27 -6.20
CA GLY A 209 18.72 24.45 -5.46
C GLY A 209 17.23 24.42 -5.07
N HIS A 210 16.59 23.26 -5.16
CA HIS A 210 15.22 23.04 -4.67
C HIS A 210 15.26 22.59 -3.21
N SER A 211 14.19 22.85 -2.45
CA SER A 211 14.02 22.23 -1.14
C SER A 211 13.98 20.71 -1.30
N PRO A 212 14.71 19.94 -0.47
CA PRO A 212 14.75 18.50 -0.60
C PRO A 212 13.33 17.90 -0.58
N ASN A 213 13.03 17.03 -1.55
CA ASN A 213 11.70 16.44 -1.72
C ASN A 213 11.79 14.94 -1.96
N CYS A 214 10.67 14.21 -1.91
CA CYS A 214 10.67 12.76 -2.12
C CYS A 214 10.65 12.36 -3.60
N ALA A 215 11.28 11.23 -3.90
CA ALA A 215 11.09 10.47 -5.12
C ALA A 215 10.88 8.99 -4.79
N VAL A 216 10.01 8.33 -5.54
CA VAL A 216 9.82 6.88 -5.50
C VAL A 216 10.19 6.31 -6.87
N LEU A 217 11.18 5.41 -6.86
CA LEU A 217 11.75 4.78 -8.04
C LEU A 217 11.24 3.35 -8.14
N ARG A 218 10.88 2.91 -9.34
CA ARG A 218 10.42 1.55 -9.59
C ARG A 218 10.91 1.05 -10.95
N LEU A 219 11.27 -0.24 -11.00
CA LEU A 219 11.44 -0.97 -12.25
C LEU A 219 10.22 -1.86 -12.52
N HIS A 220 9.91 -2.02 -13.80
CA HIS A 220 8.76 -2.77 -14.29
C HIS A 220 9.22 -3.99 -15.09
N PRO A 221 8.65 -5.18 -14.85
CA PRO A 221 9.06 -6.39 -15.56
C PRO A 221 8.65 -6.38 -17.04
N SER A 222 7.59 -5.65 -17.39
CA SER A 222 7.12 -5.48 -18.78
C SER A 222 6.60 -4.06 -19.05
N ASP A 223 6.46 -3.71 -20.34
CA ASP A 223 5.81 -2.46 -20.75
C ASP A 223 4.35 -2.40 -20.28
N ALA A 224 3.66 -3.55 -20.25
CA ALA A 224 2.28 -3.63 -19.79
C ALA A 224 2.16 -3.34 -18.29
N ASP A 225 3.09 -3.84 -17.47
CA ASP A 225 3.13 -3.55 -16.03
C ASP A 225 3.44 -2.08 -15.76
N ARG A 226 4.40 -1.50 -16.50
CA ARG A 226 4.69 -0.06 -16.45
C ARG A 226 3.43 0.75 -16.78
N ASP A 227 2.78 0.43 -17.89
CA ASP A 227 1.64 1.18 -18.38
C ASP A 227 0.41 1.03 -17.47
N HIS A 228 0.26 -0.12 -16.80
CA HIS A 228 -0.76 -0.31 -15.78
C HIS A 228 -0.48 0.58 -14.56
N TYR A 229 0.74 0.52 -14.02
CA TYR A 229 1.19 1.34 -12.89
C TYR A 229 1.04 2.84 -13.18
N LEU A 230 1.42 3.30 -14.37
CA LEU A 230 1.31 4.71 -14.75
C LEU A 230 -0.15 5.17 -14.74
N ARG A 231 -1.07 4.37 -15.29
CA ARG A 231 -2.49 4.72 -15.31
C ARG A 231 -3.09 4.72 -13.89
N GLU A 232 -2.69 3.80 -13.03
CA GLU A 232 -3.10 3.77 -11.63
C GLU A 232 -2.57 4.98 -10.84
N ALA A 233 -1.29 5.32 -11.03
CA ALA A 233 -0.66 6.45 -10.37
C ALA A 233 -1.35 7.77 -10.74
N ILE A 234 -1.81 7.91 -11.98
CA ILE A 234 -2.52 9.11 -12.45
C ILE A 234 -4.04 9.05 -12.27
N SER A 235 -4.64 7.91 -11.90
CA SER A 235 -6.09 7.78 -11.77
C SER A 235 -6.66 8.46 -10.52
N HIS A 236 -5.81 8.92 -9.61
CA HIS A 236 -6.23 9.53 -8.35
C HIS A 236 -6.50 11.04 -8.54
N PRO A 237 -7.77 11.48 -8.61
CA PRO A 237 -8.12 12.86 -9.00
C PRO A 237 -7.69 13.92 -7.98
N ALA A 238 -7.36 13.53 -6.74
CA ALA A 238 -6.95 14.44 -5.68
C ALA A 238 -5.44 14.67 -5.60
N ILE A 239 -4.63 13.92 -6.36
CA ILE A 239 -3.17 13.96 -6.27
C ILE A 239 -2.63 14.14 -7.69
N PRO A 240 -2.24 15.38 -8.08
CA PRO A 240 -1.54 15.59 -9.33
C PRO A 240 -0.31 14.69 -9.36
N ALA A 241 -0.26 13.79 -10.33
CA ALA A 241 0.87 12.89 -10.49
C ALA A 241 1.69 13.37 -11.68
N TYR A 242 2.97 13.68 -11.44
CA TYR A 242 3.96 13.98 -12.47
C TYR A 242 5.05 12.93 -12.39
N LEU A 243 4.96 11.92 -13.25
CA LEU A 243 5.89 10.81 -13.28
C LEU A 243 6.83 10.97 -14.48
N ALA A 244 8.12 10.86 -14.25
CA ALA A 244 9.08 10.62 -15.33
C ALA A 244 9.18 9.12 -15.57
N THR A 245 9.12 8.68 -16.82
CA THR A 245 9.17 7.25 -17.16
C THR A 245 9.84 6.99 -18.50
N GLY A 246 10.46 5.82 -18.62
CA GLY A 246 11.05 5.31 -19.86
C GLY A 246 11.18 3.80 -19.75
N ALA A 247 11.17 3.10 -20.89
CA ALA A 247 11.40 1.66 -21.02
C ALA A 247 10.88 0.81 -19.84
N ASN A 248 11.73 0.38 -18.91
CA ASN A 248 11.32 -0.43 -17.76
C ASN A 248 11.35 0.30 -16.42
N TRP A 249 11.29 1.64 -16.40
CA TRP A 249 11.45 2.44 -15.18
C TRP A 249 10.42 3.57 -15.06
N SER A 250 10.11 3.94 -13.82
CA SER A 250 9.35 5.15 -13.49
C SER A 250 9.90 5.81 -12.23
N VAL A 251 9.83 7.13 -12.19
CA VAL A 251 10.16 7.96 -11.02
C VAL A 251 8.94 8.84 -10.72
N ASN A 252 8.32 8.62 -9.58
CA ASN A 252 7.28 9.50 -9.06
C ASN A 252 7.94 10.58 -8.19
N LEU A 253 7.80 11.84 -8.57
CA LEU A 253 8.43 12.98 -7.92
C LEU A 253 7.41 13.78 -7.12
N CYS A 254 7.74 14.08 -5.88
CA CYS A 254 6.95 14.96 -5.02
C CYS A 254 7.13 16.46 -5.36
N ASP A 255 8.15 16.81 -6.17
CA ASP A 255 8.32 18.13 -6.78
C ASP A 255 8.02 18.05 -8.30
N TYR A 256 6.89 18.62 -8.72
CA TYR A 256 6.47 18.62 -10.11
C TYR A 256 7.45 19.37 -11.03
N GLY A 257 8.22 20.33 -10.50
CA GLY A 257 9.20 21.09 -11.27
C GLY A 257 10.43 20.27 -11.71
N LEU A 258 10.60 19.05 -11.21
CA LEU A 258 11.73 18.18 -11.55
C LEU A 258 11.41 17.16 -12.66
N ALA A 259 10.14 16.85 -12.92
CA ALA A 259 9.74 15.75 -13.79
C ALA A 259 10.26 15.90 -15.23
N ASP A 260 10.12 17.09 -15.82
CA ASP A 260 10.61 17.37 -17.18
C ASP A 260 12.13 17.20 -17.28
N ARG A 261 12.86 17.63 -16.25
CA ARG A 261 14.31 17.49 -16.21
C ARG A 261 14.74 16.04 -16.05
N VAL A 262 14.09 15.27 -15.17
CA VAL A 262 14.36 13.85 -15.01
C VAL A 262 14.05 13.10 -16.30
N ALA A 263 12.92 13.39 -16.96
CA ALA A 263 12.60 12.81 -18.26
C ALA A 263 13.65 13.16 -19.31
N ALA A 264 14.09 14.42 -19.40
CA ALA A 264 15.11 14.85 -20.35
C ALA A 264 16.48 14.17 -20.10
N ASP A 265 16.94 14.17 -18.85
CA ASP A 265 18.29 13.69 -18.47
C ASP A 265 18.38 12.15 -18.50
N LEU A 266 17.29 11.44 -18.17
CA LEU A 266 17.25 9.97 -18.17
C LEU A 266 16.67 9.39 -19.48
N GLY A 267 16.32 10.22 -20.46
CA GLY A 267 15.80 9.76 -21.76
C GLY A 267 14.39 9.16 -21.70
N GLY A 268 13.54 9.69 -20.83
CA GLY A 268 12.14 9.32 -20.67
C GLY A 268 11.16 10.38 -21.19
N VAL A 269 9.92 10.26 -20.75
CA VAL A 269 8.83 11.22 -20.95
C VAL A 269 8.13 11.50 -19.63
N VAL A 270 7.45 12.64 -19.54
CA VAL A 270 6.57 12.93 -18.42
C VAL A 270 5.18 12.39 -18.71
N VAL A 271 4.63 11.68 -17.75
CA VAL A 271 3.22 11.33 -17.68
C VAL A 271 2.60 12.21 -16.60
N SER A 272 1.62 13.02 -17.00
CA SER A 272 0.87 13.87 -16.10
C SER A 272 -0.64 13.68 -16.31
N TYR A 273 -1.39 13.87 -15.23
CA TYR A 273 -2.84 14.02 -15.27
C TYR A 273 -3.22 15.24 -14.44
N ASP A 274 -3.90 16.20 -15.10
CA ASP A 274 -4.29 17.48 -14.54
C ASP A 274 -5.69 17.48 -13.93
N GLY A 275 -6.33 16.30 -13.85
CA GLY A 275 -7.59 16.13 -13.12
C GLY A 275 -8.85 16.63 -13.85
N ASN A 276 -8.76 16.99 -15.15
CA ASN A 276 -9.85 17.59 -15.92
C ASN A 276 -10.39 16.71 -17.05
#